data_AF-A0A165ZVU1-F1
#
_entry.id   AF-A0A165ZVU1-F1
#
_cell.length_a   1.000
_cell.length_b   1.000
_cell.length_c   1.000
_cell.angle_alpha   90.00
_cell.angle_beta   90.00
_cell.angle_gamma   90.00
#
_symmetry.space_group_name_H-M   'P 1'
#
loop_
_entity.id
_entity.type
_entity.pdbx_description
1 polymer ?
#
loop_
_entity_poly.entity_id
_entity_poly.type
_entity_poly.pdbx_seq_one_letter_code
_entity_poly.pdbx_strand_id
1 'polypeptide(L)' 'MIPVRCLSCGKPVSAFFEEYQNRVADGESKKDILDDLGLKRYCCRRMFITHVETWE' A
#
# COMPACT_ATOMS: atom_id res chain seq x y z
N MET A 1 -10.08 1.85 -5.00
CA MET A 1 -10.49 1.06 -3.79
C MET A 1 -9.56 -0.12 -3.52
N ILE A 2 -8.89 -0.15 -2.36
CA ILE A 2 -8.01 -1.25 -1.90
C ILE A 2 -8.74 -2.11 -0.84
N PRO A 3 -8.48 -3.43 -0.73
CA PRO A 3 -8.99 -4.23 0.38
C PRO A 3 -8.65 -3.62 1.75
N VAL A 4 -9.60 -3.64 2.69
CA VAL A 4 -9.44 -3.07 4.04
C VAL A 4 -8.29 -3.74 4.80
N ARG A 5 -8.15 -5.06 4.65
CA ARG A 5 -7.11 -5.87 5.25
C ARG A 5 -6.33 -6.64 4.19
N CYS A 6 -5.06 -6.91 4.46
CA CYS A 6 -4.27 -7.79 3.61
C CYS A 6 -4.86 -9.20 3.59
N LEU A 7 -4.99 -9.76 2.39
CA LEU A 7 -5.58 -11.08 2.14
C LEU A 7 -4.82 -12.24 2.78
N SER A 8 -3.54 -12.06 3.14
CA SER A 8 -2.73 -13.11 3.77
C SER A 8 -2.46 -12.85 5.25
N CYS A 9 -2.03 -11.64 5.61
CA CYS A 9 -1.59 -11.30 6.97
C CYS A 9 -2.72 -10.76 7.86
N GLY A 10 -3.86 -10.35 7.27
CA GLY A 10 -4.96 -9.72 8.00
C GLY A 10 -4.66 -8.31 8.54
N LYS A 11 -3.44 -7.77 8.35
CA LYS A 11 -3.09 -6.41 8.76
C LYS A 11 -4.01 -5.40 8.04
N PRO A 12 -4.56 -4.38 8.72
CA PRO A 12 -5.27 -3.30 8.06
C PRO A 12 -4.32 -2.56 7.13
N VAL A 13 -4.68 -2.48 5.84
CA VAL A 13 -3.86 -1.83 4.80
C VAL A 13 -4.53 -0.60 4.19
N SER A 14 -5.86 -0.49 4.24
CA SER A 14 -6.58 0.65 3.65
C SER A 14 -6.22 2.00 4.28
N ALA A 15 -5.92 2.02 5.58
CA ALA A 15 -5.55 3.24 6.29
C ALA A 15 -4.25 3.89 5.78
N PHE A 16 -3.36 3.10 5.17
CA PHE A 16 -2.07 3.58 4.67
C PHE A 16 -2.08 3.92 3.18
N PHE A 17 -3.20 3.69 2.49
CA PHE A 17 -3.28 3.78 1.03
C PHE A 17 -3.28 5.21 0.52
N GLU A 18 -3.99 6.11 1.21
CA GLU A 18 -4.07 7.52 0.85
C GLU A 18 -2.70 8.20 1.01
N GLU A 19 -2.01 7.95 2.13
CA GLU A 19 -0.64 8.43 2.35
C GLU A 19 0.34 7.86 1.33
N TYR A 20 0.23 6.55 1.01
CA TYR A 20 1.06 5.93 -0.03
C TYR A 20 0.84 6.60 -1.40
N GLN A 21 -0.40 6.91 -1.79
CA GLN A 21 -0.68 7.58 -3.06
C GLN A 21 -0.09 8.99 -3.11
N ASN A 22 -0.26 9.77 -2.04
CA ASN A 22 0.28 11.14 -1.98
C ASN A 22 1.81 11.13 -2.14
N ARG A 23 2.51 10.26 -1.40
CA ARG A 23 3.97 10.17 -1.46
C ARG A 23 4.48 9.61 -2.79
N VAL A 24 3.74 8.70 -3.42
CA VAL A 24 4.04 8.25 -4.78
C VAL A 24 3.85 9.39 -5.80
N ALA A 25 2.85 10.25 -5.62
CA ALA A 25 2.62 11.43 -6.47
C ALA A 25 3.73 12.49 -6.28
N ASP A 26 4.27 12.62 -5.07
CA ASP A 26 5.43 13.47 -4.77
C ASP A 26 6.76 12.93 -5.37
N GLY A 27 6.74 11.72 -5.94
CA GLY A 27 7.89 11.11 -6.61
C GLY A 27 8.83 10.32 -5.68
N GLU A 28 8.41 10.04 -4.44
CA GLU A 28 9.17 9.17 -3.54
C GLU A 28 9.22 7.72 -4.07
N SER A 29 10.31 7.02 -3.75
CA SER A 29 10.48 5.61 -4.13
C SER A 29 9.48 4.73 -3.38
N LYS A 30 8.72 3.94 -4.13
CA LYS A 30 7.71 3.00 -3.60
C LYS A 30 8.27 2.09 -2.51
N LYS A 31 9.55 1.71 -2.59
CA LYS A 31 10.18 0.85 -1.60
C LYS A 31 10.31 1.57 -0.25
N ASP A 32 10.82 2.80 -0.29
CA ASP A 32 11.11 3.59 0.91
C ASP A 32 9.81 4.00 1.60
N ILE A 33 8.77 4.37 0.84
CA ILE A 33 7.42 4.63 1.38
C ILE A 33 6.88 3.40 2.11
N LEU A 34 6.97 2.21 1.50
CA LEU A 34 6.47 0.97 2.12
C LEU A 34 7.28 0.57 3.39
N ASP A 35 8.57 0.90 3.41
CA ASP A 35 9.43 0.71 4.59
C ASP A 35 9.05 1.68 5.73
N ASP A 36 8.80 2.95 5.40
CA ASP A 36 8.41 4.01 6.34
C ASP A 36 7.01 3.78 6.94
N LEU A 37 6.06 3.32 6.12
CA LEU A 37 4.71 2.89 6.55
C LEU A 37 4.71 1.62 7.44
N GLY A 38 5.90 1.03 7.71
CA GLY A 38 6.04 -0.14 8.56
C GLY A 38 5.44 -1.41 7.96
N LEU A 39 5.32 -1.49 6.64
CA LEU A 39 4.82 -2.68 5.93
C LEU A 39 5.97 -3.67 5.72
N LYS A 40 6.46 -4.30 6.79
CA LYS A 40 7.64 -5.19 6.75
C LYS A 40 7.44 -6.50 5.97
N ARG A 41 6.21 -7.03 5.93
CA ARG A 41 5.94 -8.33 5.28
C ARG A 41 5.59 -8.15 3.81
N TYR A 42 6.20 -8.99 2.95
CA TYR A 42 5.96 -8.97 1.51
C TYR A 42 4.48 -9.13 1.14
N CYS A 43 3.71 -9.93 1.89
CA CYS A 43 2.30 -10.17 1.63
C CYS A 43 1.45 -8.90 1.79
N CYS A 44 1.77 -8.07 2.77
CA CYS A 44 1.08 -6.80 2.98
C CYS A 44 1.57 -5.74 1.95
N ARG A 45 2.85 -5.77 1.50
CA ARG A 45 3.37 -4.90 0.41
C ARG A 45 2.76 -5.18 -0.96
N ARG A 46 2.54 -6.46 -1.27
CA ARG A 46 1.93 -6.88 -2.55
C ARG A 46 0.61 -6.14 -2.80
N MET A 47 -0.17 -5.89 -1.74
CA MET A 47 -1.46 -5.21 -1.85
C MET A 47 -1.36 -3.79 -2.42
N PHE A 48 -0.21 -3.12 -2.30
CA PHE A 48 0.04 -1.78 -2.84
C PHE A 48 0.74 -1.82 -4.21
N ILE A 49 1.64 -2.78 -4.40
CA ILE A 49 2.43 -2.89 -5.64
C ILE A 49 1.55 -3.35 -6.81
N THR A 50 0.67 -4.33 -6.58
CA THR A 50 -0.21 -4.90 -7.61
C THR A 50 -1.59 -4.27 -7.60
N HIS A 51 -1.79 -3.18 -6.87
CA HIS A 51 -3.05 -2.48 -6.86
C HIS A 51 -3.23 -1.73 -8.18
N VAL A 52 -4.38 -1.93 -8.81
CA VAL A 52 -4.81 -1.16 -9.98
C VAL A 52 -6.17 -0.60 -9.63
N GLU A 53 -6.30 0.72 -9.73
CA GLU A 53 -7.60 1.38 -9.59
C GLU A 53 -8.36 1.23 -10.89
N THR A 54 -9.27 0.26 -10.91
CA THR A 54 -10.15 -0.03 -12.06
C THR A 54 -11.52 0.62 -11.93
N TRP A 55 -11.79 1.29 -10.81
CA TRP A 55 -13.03 2.01 -10.55
C TRP A 55 -12.76 3.49 -10.83
N GLU A 56 -13.02 3.93 -12.06
CA GLU A 56 -13.38 5.33 -12.33
C GLU A 56 -14.72 5.66 -11.65
#